data_AF-A0A452RJL9-F1
#
_entry.id   AF-A0A452RJL9-F1
#
_cell.length_a   1.000
_cell.length_b   1.000
_cell.length_c   1.000
_cell.angle_alpha   90.00
_cell.angle_beta   90.00
_cell.angle_gamma   90.00
#
_symmetry.space_group_name_H-M   'P 1'
#
loop_
_entity.id
_entity.type
_entity.pdbx_description
1 polymer ?
#
loop_
_entity_poly.entity_id
_entity_poly.type
_entity_poly.pdbx_seq_one_letter_code
_entity_poly.pdbx_strand_id
1 'polypeptide(L)'
;MAEMQGLMERLERVVGRLELLSAGSHRPPGDCGEINGVNGGVAPSVEAFDKLMNSMVAEFLKKSRILAGDVETHAEMVHSAFQAQRTFLVMASQYQQPQEHSVNKY
;
A
#
# COMPACT_ATOMS: atom_id res chain seq x y z
N MET A 1 -0.15 -11.91 -46.81
CA MET A 1 0.49 -12.86 -45.87
C MET A 1 1.72 -12.26 -45.18
N ALA A 2 2.56 -11.48 -45.88
CA ALA A 2 3.76 -10.83 -45.27
C ALA A 2 3.45 -9.85 -44.13
N GLU A 3 2.34 -9.11 -44.20
CA GLU A 3 1.91 -8.14 -43.17
C GLU A 3 1.68 -8.78 -41.79
N MET A 4 1.02 -9.94 -41.75
CA MET A 4 0.70 -10.65 -40.51
C MET A 4 1.95 -11.24 -39.86
N GLN A 5 2.88 -11.72 -40.68
CA GLN A 5 4.15 -12.26 -40.23
C GLN A 5 5.05 -11.16 -39.65
N GLY A 6 5.08 -9.98 -40.28
CA GLY A 6 5.78 -8.81 -39.74
C GLY A 6 5.18 -8.28 -38.43
N LEU A 7 3.87 -8.43 -38.22
CA LEU A 7 3.23 -8.07 -36.95
C LEU A 7 3.60 -9.04 -35.83
N MET A 8 3.63 -10.34 -36.12
CA MET A 8 4.01 -11.40 -35.18
C MET A 8 5.47 -11.25 -34.73
N GLU A 9 6.39 -11.01 -35.67
CA GLU A 9 7.81 -10.77 -35.36
C GLU A 9 8.02 -9.55 -34.46
N ARG A 10 7.23 -8.49 -34.68
CA ARG A 10 7.28 -7.29 -33.82
C ARG A 10 6.75 -7.58 -32.42
N LEU A 11 5.68 -8.36 -32.30
CA LEU A 11 5.13 -8.75 -31.00
C LEU A 11 6.11 -9.62 -30.23
N GLU A 12 6.70 -10.63 -30.87
CA GLU A 12 7.71 -11.48 -30.25
C GLU A 12 8.92 -10.65 -29.77
N ARG A 13 9.37 -9.67 -30.57
CA ARG A 13 10.46 -8.77 -30.18
C ARG A 13 10.10 -7.86 -29.00
N VAL A 14 8.86 -7.38 -28.91
CA VAL A 14 8.39 -6.56 -27.79
C VAL A 14 8.23 -7.39 -26.53
N VAL A 15 7.67 -8.60 -26.65
CA VAL A 15 7.48 -9.53 -25.52
C VAL A 15 8.82 -9.99 -24.95
N GLY A 16 9.78 -10.39 -25.79
CA GLY A 16 11.11 -10.79 -25.31
C GLY A 16 11.85 -9.66 -24.58
N ARG A 17 11.69 -8.40 -25.03
CA ARG A 17 12.24 -7.23 -24.31
C ARG A 17 11.53 -6.98 -22.98
N LEU A 18 10.22 -7.21 -22.91
CA LEU A 18 9.45 -7.05 -21.69
C LEU A 18 9.83 -8.12 -20.64
N GLU A 19 10.01 -9.36 -21.08
CA GLU A 19 10.45 -10.47 -20.22
C GLU A 19 11.86 -10.23 -19.66
N LEU A 20 12.79 -9.72 -20.48
CA LEU A 20 14.13 -9.33 -20.04
C LEU A 20 14.11 -8.22 -18.98
N LEU A 21 13.24 -7.21 -19.15
CA LEU A 21 13.08 -6.13 -18.17
C LEU A 21 12.44 -6.65 -16.87
N SER A 22 11.48 -7.57 -16.96
CA SER A 22 10.84 -8.20 -15.81
C SER A 22 11.83 -9.07 -15.03
N ALA A 23 12.65 -9.87 -15.72
CA ALA A 23 13.64 -10.74 -15.11
C ALA A 23 14.77 -9.96 -14.39
N GLY A 24 15.10 -8.74 -14.85
CA GLY A 24 16.08 -7.87 -14.21
C GLY A 24 15.64 -7.26 -12.87
N SER A 25 14.35 -7.36 -12.51
CA SER A 25 13.78 -6.79 -11.28
C SER A 25 14.04 -7.64 -10.03
N HIS A 26 14.45 -8.90 -10.18
CA HIS A 26 14.81 -9.75 -9.05
C HIS A 26 16.29 -9.59 -8.65
N ARG A 27 16.64 -8.46 -8.02
CA ARG A 27 17.92 -8.28 -7.31
C ARG A 27 17.70 -8.36 -5.79
N PRO A 28 18.62 -8.95 -4.99
CA PRO A 28 18.45 -9.07 -3.54
C PRO A 28 18.40 -7.69 -2.87
N PRO A 29 17.75 -7.57 -1.70
CA PRO A 29 17.59 -6.30 -1.00
C PRO A 29 18.95 -5.91 -0.41
N GLY A 30 19.59 -4.92 -1.00
CA GLY A 30 20.93 -4.51 -0.62
C GLY A 30 21.30 -3.18 -1.24
N ASP A 31 20.86 -2.13 -0.55
CA ASP A 31 21.46 -0.80 -0.54
C ASP A 31 21.27 0.11 -1.77
N CYS A 32 21.08 1.39 -1.44
CA CYS A 32 21.06 2.57 -2.31
C CYS A 32 19.76 2.91 -3.08
N GLY A 33 18.94 3.74 -2.43
CA GLY A 33 18.39 4.98 -3.01
C GLY A 33 17.46 4.84 -4.21
N GLU A 34 16.20 4.50 -3.96
CA GLU A 34 15.20 4.39 -5.02
C GLU A 34 14.37 5.68 -5.17
N ILE A 35 14.73 6.44 -6.20
CA ILE A 35 14.06 7.68 -6.63
C ILE A 35 12.83 7.42 -7.53
N ASN A 36 12.38 6.18 -7.73
CA ASN A 36 11.25 5.89 -8.63
C ASN A 36 10.34 4.73 -8.17
N GLY A 37 9.62 4.94 -7.08
CA GLY A 37 8.14 4.90 -7.12
C GLY A 37 7.36 3.58 -7.32
N VAL A 38 7.94 2.39 -7.45
CA VAL A 38 7.19 1.12 -7.33
C VAL A 38 8.05 0.08 -6.61
N ASN A 39 8.17 0.23 -5.30
CA ASN A 39 8.33 -0.93 -4.44
C ASN A 39 6.93 -1.51 -4.20
N GLY A 40 6.72 -2.81 -4.45
CA GLY A 40 5.49 -3.51 -4.06
C GLY A 40 5.27 -3.60 -2.54
N GLY A 41 5.94 -2.75 -1.77
CA GLY A 41 5.81 -2.60 -0.33
C GLY A 41 4.90 -1.45 0.06
N VAL A 42 4.47 -1.47 1.31
CA VAL A 42 3.63 -0.45 1.93
C VAL A 42 4.44 0.85 2.12
N ALA A 43 3.83 2.02 1.89
CA ALA A 43 4.50 3.31 2.03
C ALA A 43 5.11 3.51 3.45
N PRO A 44 6.26 4.21 3.60
CA PRO A 44 6.92 4.35 4.90
C PRO A 44 6.02 4.91 6.02
N SER A 45 5.10 5.81 5.69
CA SER A 45 4.12 6.36 6.62
C SER A 45 3.15 5.29 7.13
N VAL A 46 2.68 4.41 6.25
CA VAL A 46 1.77 3.31 6.60
C VAL A 46 2.52 2.23 7.38
N GLU A 47 3.77 1.93 7.05
CA GLU A 47 4.60 1.00 7.82
C GLU A 47 4.83 1.51 9.26
N ALA A 48 5.15 2.80 9.42
CA ALA A 48 5.29 3.41 10.73
C ALA A 48 3.97 3.38 11.53
N PHE A 49 2.84 3.60 10.85
CA PHE A 49 1.52 3.48 11.45
C PHE A 49 1.22 2.03 11.89
N ASP A 50 1.57 1.03 11.08
CA ASP A 50 1.39 -0.38 11.43
C ASP A 50 2.23 -0.78 12.65
N LYS A 51 3.44 -0.23 12.80
CA LYS A 51 4.25 -0.42 14.02
C LYS A 51 3.58 0.16 15.26
N LEU A 52 2.92 1.32 15.15
CA LEU A 52 2.14 1.92 16.23
C LEU A 52 0.95 1.01 16.62
N MET A 53 0.23 0.51 15.61
CA MET A 53 -0.94 -0.35 15.81
C MET A 53 -0.58 -1.67 16.49
N ASN A 54 0.50 -2.30 16.04
CA ASN A 54 0.95 -3.59 16.55
C ASN A 54 1.63 -3.51 17.92
N SER A 55 1.92 -2.30 18.43
CA SER A 55 2.55 -2.08 19.73
C SER A 55 1.55 -1.51 20.74
N MET A 56 1.44 -0.19 20.80
CA MET A 56 0.69 0.53 21.82
C MET A 56 -0.81 0.30 21.70
N VAL A 57 -1.35 0.28 20.48
CA VAL A 57 -2.80 0.09 20.29
C VAL A 57 -3.19 -1.36 20.62
N ALA A 58 -2.38 -2.34 20.24
CA ALA A 58 -2.60 -3.73 20.63
C ALA A 58 -2.58 -3.93 22.16
N GLU A 59 -1.64 -3.31 22.87
CA GLU A 59 -1.63 -3.33 24.35
C GLU A 59 -2.86 -2.64 24.95
N PHE A 60 -3.25 -1.49 24.42
CA PHE A 60 -4.45 -0.77 24.85
C PHE A 60 -5.69 -1.66 24.71
N LEU A 61 -5.90 -2.27 23.54
CA LEU A 61 -7.05 -3.15 23.30
C LEU A 61 -7.04 -4.36 24.23
N LYS A 62 -5.87 -4.97 24.43
CA LYS A 62 -5.73 -6.08 25.37
C LYS A 62 -6.14 -5.69 26.79
N LYS A 63 -5.70 -4.52 27.28
CA LYS A 63 -6.06 -4.03 28.61
C LYS A 63 -7.54 -3.66 28.71
N SER A 64 -8.11 -3.04 27.67
CA SER A 64 -9.52 -2.68 27.63
C SER A 64 -10.44 -3.89 27.67
N ARG A 65 -10.07 -5.00 26.99
CA ARG A 65 -10.82 -6.27 27.06
C ARG A 65 -10.81 -6.91 28.46
N ILE A 66 -9.75 -6.69 29.25
CA ILE A 66 -9.71 -7.14 30.65
C ILE A 66 -10.69 -6.36 31.51
N LEU A 67 -10.86 -5.06 31.24
CA LEU A 67 -11.79 -4.19 31.98
C LEU A 67 -13.26 -4.46 31.60
N ALA A 68 -13.52 -4.99 30.40
CA ALA A 68 -14.83 -5.36 29.88
C ALA A 68 -15.83 -4.18 29.84
N GLY A 69 -17.07 -4.48 29.42
CA GLY A 69 -18.18 -3.52 29.42
C GLY A 69 -17.96 -2.32 28.49
N ASP A 70 -18.23 -1.12 29.00
CA ASP A 70 -18.17 0.11 28.20
C ASP A 70 -16.74 0.45 27.75
N VAL A 71 -15.73 0.07 28.54
CA VAL A 71 -14.32 0.33 28.20
C VAL A 71 -13.90 -0.53 27.01
N GLU A 72 -14.28 -1.81 26.99
CA GLU A 72 -14.05 -2.69 25.84
C GLU A 72 -14.79 -2.17 24.61
N THR A 73 -16.06 -1.80 24.76
CA THR A 73 -16.89 -1.28 23.67
C THR A 73 -16.28 -0.03 23.04
N HIS A 74 -15.81 0.91 23.87
CA HIS A 74 -15.16 2.13 23.41
C HIS A 74 -13.83 1.82 22.71
N ALA A 75 -13.06 0.87 23.24
CA ALA A 75 -11.78 0.47 22.66
C ALA A 75 -11.94 -0.15 21.26
N GLU A 76 -12.99 -0.94 21.03
CA GLU A 76 -13.30 -1.48 19.69
C GLU A 76 -13.75 -0.41 18.69
N MET A 77 -14.48 0.63 19.15
CA MET A 77 -14.78 1.81 18.30
C MET A 77 -13.50 2.53 17.89
N VAL A 78 -12.58 2.76 18.83
CA VAL A 78 -11.27 3.37 18.56
C VAL A 78 -10.45 2.53 17.59
N HIS A 79 -10.44 1.21 17.76
CA HIS A 79 -9.78 0.29 16.84
C HIS A 79 -10.34 0.41 15.41
N SER A 80 -11.65 0.46 15.27
CA SER A 80 -12.33 0.63 13.97
C SER A 80 -11.94 1.96 13.32
N ALA A 81 -11.87 3.05 14.09
CA ALA A 81 -11.43 4.35 13.60
C ALA A 81 -9.97 4.31 13.09
N PHE A 82 -9.06 3.64 13.81
CA PHE A 82 -7.68 3.49 13.36
C PHE A 82 -7.54 2.61 12.10
N GLN A 83 -8.39 1.60 11.91
CA GLN A 83 -8.42 0.83 10.66
C GLN A 83 -8.87 1.70 9.47
N ALA A 84 -9.89 2.54 9.67
CA ALA A 84 -10.31 3.51 8.67
C ALA A 84 -9.18 4.51 8.34
N GLN A 85 -8.48 5.00 9.37
CA GLN A 85 -7.33 5.88 9.19
C GLN A 85 -6.18 5.20 8.43
N ARG A 86 -5.89 3.94 8.71
CA ARG A 86 -4.89 3.16 7.95
C ARG A 86 -5.26 3.09 6.47
N THR A 87 -6.53 2.79 6.19
CA THR A 87 -7.06 2.70 4.82
C THR A 87 -6.92 4.04 4.10
N PHE A 88 -7.26 5.14 4.78
CA PHE A 88 -7.06 6.48 4.28
C PHE A 88 -5.58 6.80 4.03
N LEU A 89 -4.68 6.41 4.93
CA LEU A 89 -3.24 6.65 4.78
C LEU A 89 -2.64 5.90 3.58
N VAL A 90 -3.10 4.67 3.33
CA VAL A 90 -2.75 3.90 2.12
C VAL A 90 -3.23 4.65 0.88
N MET A 91 -4.49 5.09 0.86
CA MET A 91 -5.04 5.88 -0.25
C MET A 91 -4.21 7.17 -0.47
N ALA A 92 -3.99 7.96 0.57
CA ALA A 92 -3.22 9.20 0.48
C ALA A 92 -1.76 8.99 0.03
N SER A 93 -1.19 7.81 0.28
CA SER A 93 0.16 7.47 -0.22
C SER A 93 0.22 7.16 -1.72
N GLN A 94 -0.93 6.81 -2.33
CA GLN A 94 -1.02 6.37 -3.72
C GLN A 94 -1.62 7.43 -4.66
N TYR A 95 -2.33 8.42 -4.10
CA TYR A 95 -3.04 9.44 -4.87
C TYR A 95 -2.59 10.84 -4.50
N GLN A 96 -2.61 11.75 -5.48
CA GLN A 96 -2.41 13.18 -5.23
C GLN A 96 -3.62 13.75 -4.47
N GLN A 97 -3.39 14.85 -3.74
CA GLN A 97 -4.45 15.54 -3.02
C GLN A 97 -5.58 15.97 -3.98
N PRO A 98 -6.85 15.63 -3.68
CA PRO A 98 -7.97 16.07 -4.51
C PRO A 98 -8.15 17.59 -4.45
N GLN A 99 -8.75 18.19 -5.48
CA GLN A 99 -9.13 19.61 -5.45
C GLN A 99 -10.18 19.86 -4.34
N GLU A 100 -10.12 20.98 -3.62
CA GLU A 100 -10.86 21.22 -2.36
C GLU A 100 -12.38 20.95 -2.44
N HIS A 101 -13.02 21.22 -3.58
CA HIS A 101 -14.44 20.96 -3.82
C HIS A 101 -14.82 19.46 -3.90
N SER A 102 -13.84 18.57 -3.84
CA SER A 102 -13.98 17.10 -3.89
C SER A 102 -13.88 16.45 -2.51
N VAL A 103 -13.32 17.16 -1.52
CA VAL A 103 -12.91 16.58 -0.22
C VAL A 103 -14.00 16.70 0.84
N ASN A 104 -14.89 17.69 0.72
CA ASN A 104 -16.08 17.86 1.57
C ASN A 104 -17.33 17.91 0.69
N LYS A 105 -17.96 16.75 0.47
CA LYS A 105 -19.35 16.68 0.03
C LYS A 105 -20.18 16.16 1.20
N TYR A 106 -20.55 17.08 2.08
CA TYR A 106 -21.70 16.95 2.98
C TYR A 106 -22.64 18.11 2.68
#